data_AF-A0A2V2WL94-F1
#
_entry.id   AF-A0A2V2WL94-F1
#
_cell.length_a   1.000
_cell.length_b   1.000
_cell.length_c   1.000
_cell.angle_alpha   90.00
_cell.angle_beta   90.00
_cell.angle_gamma   90.00
#
_symmetry.space_group_name_H-M   'P 1'
#
loop_
_entity.id
_entity.type
_entity.pdbx_description
1 polymer ?
#
loop_
_entity_poly.entity_id
_entity_poly.type
_entity_poly.pdbx_seq_one_letter_code
_entity_poly.pdbx_strand_id
1 'polypeptide(L)'
;MNAGSYLLYQLLHYDVEKLQMVVYFISDRKFLFDKTSRTVSTYMSDSSNASFVRSLSDRGVKGYIIYDVAEPDDEPSDDLPPRGWGMVLVSSPFERNYKEWVKRSGATETIMNCPGESDVKAMCVWMRRHQPVREQAEHWQVVKGHMDEVRPTPRYIFDERKYNNWVQRCHKTVDQATFSVIAQYSGLGCGASWDRMKVPYWLARVVRERGEEFGYEFFFNLPVSAHLGNKTLFKSAKLMQQHYFNLLISWLTDYIISENFGRCTVFAFLNGSFVRAIERRPRELRPSPQRRSRRCALAVYSQEGSTRHHVLPPLEHFSERIDVECGVLYVTEVENFPLVDVFFFVKSNPKTLVGLRMTTAGGHHTTAGTVR
;
A
#
# COMPACT_ATOMS: atom_id res chain seq x y z
N MET A 1 6.50 -5.33 14.69
CA MET A 1 7.52 -4.56 15.46
C MET A 1 8.32 -3.64 14.52
N ASN A 2 8.69 -2.41 14.92
CA ASN A 2 9.51 -1.53 14.06
C ASN A 2 10.96 -2.06 13.98
N ALA A 3 11.48 -2.20 12.75
CA ALA A 3 12.79 -2.78 12.45
C ALA A 3 13.94 -2.17 13.26
N GLY A 4 14.06 -0.84 13.24
CA GLY A 4 15.14 -0.14 13.95
C GLY A 4 15.10 -0.39 15.46
N SER A 5 13.91 -0.35 16.07
CA SER A 5 13.75 -0.63 17.50
C SER A 5 14.03 -2.08 17.87
N TYR A 6 13.70 -3.04 16.99
CA TYR A 6 14.03 -4.45 17.21
C TYR A 6 15.54 -4.68 17.15
N LEU A 7 16.20 -4.12 16.13
CA LEU A 7 17.65 -4.19 15.98
C LEU A 7 18.35 -3.55 17.17
N LEU A 8 17.86 -2.39 17.62
CA LEU A 8 18.36 -1.74 18.83
C LEU A 8 18.25 -2.67 20.04
N TYR A 9 17.07 -3.26 20.28
CA TYR A 9 16.87 -4.21 21.37
C TYR A 9 17.87 -5.37 21.31
N GLN A 10 18.05 -5.98 20.13
CA GLN A 10 19.00 -7.08 19.94
C GLN A 10 20.45 -6.66 20.24
N LEU A 11 20.89 -5.51 19.73
CA LEU A 11 22.25 -5.01 19.92
C LEU A 11 22.54 -4.63 21.38
N LEU A 12 21.54 -4.09 22.09
CA LEU A 12 21.65 -3.78 23.52
C LEU A 12 21.76 -5.04 24.39
N HIS A 13 21.18 -6.17 23.98
CA HIS A 13 21.29 -7.46 24.68
C HIS A 13 22.46 -8.33 24.21
N TYR A 14 23.19 -7.88 23.18
CA TYR A 14 24.40 -8.56 22.72
C TYR A 14 25.50 -8.49 23.78
N ASP A 15 26.50 -9.37 23.67
CA ASP A 15 27.68 -9.38 24.53
C ASP A 15 28.38 -8.00 24.56
N VAL A 16 28.56 -7.44 25.76
CA VAL A 16 29.15 -6.11 25.97
C VAL A 16 30.66 -6.09 25.69
N GLU A 17 31.37 -7.22 25.85
CA GLU A 17 32.81 -7.31 25.57
C GLU A 17 33.10 -7.27 24.06
N LYS A 18 32.10 -7.66 23.27
CA LYS A 18 32.14 -7.64 21.80
C LYS A 18 31.54 -6.37 21.22
N LEU A 19 30.53 -5.80 21.87
CA LEU A 19 29.84 -4.59 21.42
C LEU A 19 29.56 -3.67 22.60
N GLN A 20 30.33 -2.60 22.72
CA GLN A 20 30.28 -1.67 23.84
C GLN A 20 29.27 -0.55 23.60
N MET A 21 29.14 -0.07 22.35
CA MET A 21 28.29 1.08 22.03
C MET A 21 27.37 0.83 20.84
N VAL A 22 26.16 1.40 20.88
CA VAL A 22 25.24 1.43 19.75
C VAL A 22 24.86 2.89 19.47
N VAL A 23 25.03 3.32 18.24
CA VAL A 23 24.59 4.66 17.78
C VAL A 23 23.34 4.48 16.95
N TYR A 24 22.28 5.20 17.29
CA TYR A 24 21.02 5.19 16.55
C TYR A 24 20.72 6.57 15.99
N PHE A 25 20.84 6.71 14.67
CA PHE A 25 20.37 7.87 13.92
C PHE A 25 18.92 7.64 13.49
N ILE A 26 18.01 8.52 13.89
CA ILE A 26 16.60 8.47 13.49
C ILE A 26 16.08 9.89 13.31
N SER A 27 15.70 10.23 12.07
CA SER A 27 15.28 11.60 11.73
C SER A 27 16.37 12.61 12.12
N ASP A 28 16.01 13.66 12.84
CA ASP A 28 16.89 14.69 13.35
C ASP A 28 17.61 14.30 14.66
N ARG A 29 17.32 13.11 15.21
CA ARG A 29 17.77 12.68 16.52
C ARG A 29 18.86 11.64 16.43
N LYS A 30 19.77 11.71 17.40
CA LYS A 30 20.95 10.86 17.49
C LYS A 30 21.09 10.37 18.93
N PHE A 31 21.07 9.07 19.11
CA PHE A 31 21.19 8.44 20.42
C PHE A 31 22.47 7.61 20.47
N LEU A 32 23.25 7.80 21.52
CA LEU A 32 24.37 6.92 21.85
C LEU A 32 23.97 6.09 23.07
N PHE A 33 23.94 4.77 22.90
CA PHE A 33 23.75 3.82 23.96
C PHE A 33 25.10 3.24 24.34
N ASP A 34 25.57 3.54 25.54
CA ASP A 34 26.76 2.96 26.12
C ASP A 34 26.37 1.80 27.03
N LYS A 35 26.69 0.58 26.59
CA LYS A 35 26.35 -0.64 27.32
C LYS A 35 27.29 -0.88 28.51
N THR A 36 28.48 -0.27 28.50
CA THR A 36 29.45 -0.40 29.60
C THR A 36 29.00 0.39 30.82
N SER A 37 28.60 1.65 30.61
CA SER A 37 28.05 2.52 31.67
C SER A 37 26.53 2.38 31.85
N ARG A 38 25.84 1.66 30.96
CA ARG A 38 24.37 1.53 30.90
C ARG A 38 23.66 2.88 30.79
N THR A 39 24.22 3.78 29.99
CA THR A 39 23.69 5.14 29.78
C THR A 39 23.19 5.33 28.35
N VAL A 40 22.26 6.28 28.20
CA VAL A 40 21.84 6.80 26.90
C VAL A 40 22.06 8.30 26.89
N SER A 41 22.73 8.81 25.86
CA SER A 41 22.91 10.24 25.63
C SER A 41 22.32 10.64 24.28
N THR A 42 21.75 11.84 24.23
CA THR A 42 21.25 12.43 22.99
C THR A 42 22.30 13.42 22.48
N TYR A 43 22.69 13.30 21.21
CA TYR A 43 23.72 14.15 20.62
C TYR A 43 23.08 15.12 19.62
N MET A 44 23.09 16.41 19.94
CA MET A 44 22.53 17.48 19.10
C MET A 44 23.61 18.40 18.51
N SER A 45 24.87 17.94 18.43
CA SER A 45 26.01 18.77 18.00
C SER A 45 26.01 19.04 16.49
N ASP A 46 26.53 20.23 16.13
CA ASP A 46 26.84 20.70 14.77
C ASP A 46 28.04 19.96 14.13
N SER A 47 28.82 19.21 14.91
CA SER A 47 29.92 18.38 14.40
C SER A 47 29.40 17.23 13.52
N SER A 48 30.11 16.90 12.43
CA SER A 48 29.71 15.79 11.55
C SER A 48 29.60 14.48 12.34
N ASN A 49 28.49 13.76 12.19
CA ASN A 49 28.23 12.49 12.88
C ASN A 49 29.38 11.49 12.73
N ALA A 50 29.99 11.47 11.54
CA ALA A 50 31.13 10.65 11.22
C ALA A 50 32.36 10.94 12.10
N SER A 51 32.67 12.22 12.36
CA SER A 51 33.82 12.60 13.18
C SER A 51 33.70 12.10 14.62
N PHE A 52 32.50 12.19 15.19
CA PHE A 52 32.20 11.72 16.54
C PHE A 52 32.42 10.21 16.66
N VAL A 53 31.78 9.42 15.80
CA VAL A 53 31.88 7.94 15.87
C VAL A 53 33.30 7.48 15.52
N ARG A 54 33.99 8.14 14.58
CA ARG A 54 35.39 7.88 14.26
C ARG A 54 36.29 8.08 15.49
N SER A 55 36.10 9.15 16.26
CA SER A 55 36.88 9.40 17.47
C SER A 55 36.72 8.31 18.54
N LEU A 56 35.52 7.70 18.64
CA LEU A 56 35.28 6.56 19.53
C LEU A 56 35.99 5.30 19.02
N SER A 57 35.88 5.06 17.71
CA SER A 57 36.54 3.95 17.04
C SER A 57 38.06 4.01 17.18
N ASP A 58 38.65 5.19 17.03
CA ASP A 58 40.11 5.42 17.15
C ASP A 58 40.61 5.18 18.58
N ARG A 59 39.74 5.31 19.59
CA ARG A 59 40.01 4.94 20.99
C ARG A 59 39.84 3.44 21.25
N GLY A 60 39.57 2.64 20.23
CA GLY A 60 39.39 1.19 20.32
C GLY A 60 38.01 0.76 20.81
N VAL A 61 37.02 1.65 20.86
CA VAL A 61 35.66 1.30 21.27
C VAL A 61 34.99 0.49 20.16
N LYS A 62 34.42 -0.66 20.50
CA LYS A 62 33.64 -1.49 19.58
C LYS A 62 32.20 -1.01 19.55
N GLY A 63 31.71 -0.66 18.37
CA GLY A 63 30.33 -0.20 18.25
C GLY A 63 29.62 -0.60 16.97
N TYR A 64 28.33 -0.28 16.95
CA TYR A 64 27.43 -0.58 15.85
C TYR A 64 26.50 0.61 15.58
N ILE A 65 26.21 0.86 14.30
CA ILE A 65 25.35 1.96 13.88
C ILE A 65 24.03 1.41 13.35
N ILE A 66 22.92 1.94 13.84
CA ILE A 66 21.61 1.86 13.19
C ILE A 66 21.36 3.23 12.57
N TYR A 67 21.23 3.26 11.25
CA TYR A 67 20.88 4.46 10.52
C TYR A 67 19.47 4.31 9.95
N ASP A 68 18.50 5.04 10.49
CA ASP A 68 17.08 4.95 10.13
C ASP A 68 16.68 6.20 9.35
N VAL A 69 16.68 6.04 8.02
CA VAL A 69 16.46 7.09 7.04
C VAL A 69 15.01 7.54 7.11
N ALA A 70 14.77 8.73 7.65
CA ALA A 70 13.42 9.23 7.89
C ALA A 70 12.80 9.88 6.65
N GLU A 71 13.58 10.64 5.89
CA GLU A 71 13.16 11.41 4.72
C GLU A 71 13.95 11.01 3.46
N PRO A 72 13.46 11.35 2.26
CA PRO A 72 14.20 11.13 1.02
C PRO A 72 15.55 11.86 1.01
N ASP A 73 16.52 11.26 0.33
CA ASP A 73 17.85 11.84 0.07
C ASP A 73 18.66 12.13 1.35
N ASP A 74 18.29 11.51 2.48
CA ASP A 74 19.00 11.54 3.77
C ASP A 74 19.93 10.31 3.89
N GLU A 75 20.83 10.16 2.92
CA GLU A 75 21.77 9.05 2.86
C GLU A 75 22.88 9.20 3.92
N PRO A 76 23.36 8.10 4.56
CA PRO A 76 24.52 8.16 5.42
C PRO A 76 25.76 8.73 4.72
N SER A 77 26.55 9.50 5.48
CA SER A 77 27.84 10.02 5.05
C SER A 77 28.78 8.89 4.61
N ASP A 78 29.56 9.16 3.57
CA ASP A 78 30.63 8.31 3.01
C ASP A 78 31.65 7.84 4.06
N ASP A 79 31.80 8.60 5.13
CA ASP A 79 32.70 8.31 6.23
C ASP A 79 32.16 7.25 7.22
N LEU A 80 30.93 6.76 7.02
CA LEU A 80 30.28 5.77 7.86
C LEU A 80 30.14 4.39 7.17
N PRO A 81 30.28 3.29 7.93
CA PRO A 81 30.77 3.26 9.32
C PRO A 81 32.29 3.48 9.40
N PRO A 82 32.82 3.96 10.55
CA PRO A 82 34.26 3.98 10.76
C PRO A 82 34.83 2.57 10.81
N ARG A 83 36.14 2.44 10.56
CA ARG A 83 36.84 1.15 10.55
C ARG A 83 36.64 0.39 11.86
N GLY A 84 36.16 -0.86 11.77
CA GLY A 84 35.94 -1.73 12.92
C GLY A 84 34.52 -1.67 13.51
N TRP A 85 33.67 -0.77 13.01
CA TRP A 85 32.25 -0.71 13.39
C TRP A 85 31.36 -1.37 12.33
N GLY A 86 30.29 -2.01 12.79
CA GLY A 86 29.21 -2.50 11.92
C GLY A 86 28.13 -1.44 11.73
N MET A 87 27.34 -1.56 10.65
CA MET A 87 26.24 -0.66 10.38
C MET A 87 25.08 -1.37 9.67
N VAL A 88 23.86 -1.00 10.04
CA VAL A 88 22.63 -1.33 9.32
C VAL A 88 21.91 -0.05 8.92
N LEU A 89 21.44 -0.02 7.68
CA LEU A 89 20.60 1.05 7.14
C LEU A 89 19.16 0.56 7.08
N VAL A 90 18.25 1.26 7.75
CA VAL A 90 16.81 1.02 7.73
C VAL A 90 16.17 2.12 6.91
N SER A 91 15.55 1.78 5.79
CA SER A 91 14.95 2.76 4.87
C SER A 91 13.63 2.24 4.31
N SER A 92 12.77 3.17 3.89
CA SER A 92 11.68 2.86 2.95
C SER A 92 12.26 2.30 1.65
N PRO A 93 11.47 1.58 0.83
CA PRO A 93 11.91 1.02 -0.45
C PRO A 93 12.06 2.10 -1.54
N PHE A 94 12.89 3.11 -1.27
CA PHE A 94 13.23 4.19 -2.17
C PHE A 94 14.73 4.15 -2.43
N GLU A 95 15.13 3.69 -3.63
CA GLU A 95 16.52 3.32 -3.93
C GLU A 95 17.50 4.48 -3.72
N ARG A 96 17.08 5.73 -3.97
CA ARG A 96 17.94 6.89 -3.75
C ARG A 96 18.46 7.02 -2.32
N ASN A 97 17.72 6.48 -1.33
CA ASN A 97 18.13 6.55 0.07
C ASN A 97 19.30 5.62 0.42
N TYR A 98 19.61 4.63 -0.40
CA TYR A 98 20.57 3.58 -0.02
C TYR A 98 21.46 3.06 -1.15
N LYS A 99 21.18 3.38 -2.42
CA LYS A 99 21.88 2.82 -3.58
C LYS A 99 23.39 3.04 -3.54
N GLU A 100 23.81 4.27 -3.32
CA GLU A 100 25.24 4.60 -3.33
C GLU A 100 25.93 3.98 -2.11
N TRP A 101 25.26 3.94 -0.96
CA TRP A 101 25.76 3.31 0.25
C TRP A 101 25.92 1.80 0.05
N VAL A 102 24.94 1.11 -0.53
CA VAL A 102 25.02 -0.32 -0.87
C VAL A 102 26.21 -0.57 -1.81
N LYS A 103 26.36 0.23 -2.86
CA LYS A 103 27.46 0.12 -3.82
C LYS A 103 28.83 0.28 -3.18
N ARG A 104 28.97 1.20 -2.21
CA ARG A 104 30.24 1.49 -1.51
C ARG A 104 30.56 0.48 -0.41
N SER A 105 29.55 0.07 0.35
CA SER A 105 29.70 -0.81 1.52
C SER A 105 29.71 -2.30 1.19
N GLY A 106 29.21 -2.69 0.00
CA GLY A 106 28.94 -4.09 -0.32
C GLY A 106 27.83 -4.69 0.54
N ALA A 107 26.95 -3.85 1.11
CA ALA A 107 25.89 -4.29 2.00
C ALA A 107 24.91 -5.24 1.29
N THR A 108 24.46 -6.24 2.04
CA THR A 108 23.39 -7.13 1.59
C THR A 108 22.04 -6.50 1.92
N GLU A 109 21.19 -6.36 0.90
CA GLU A 109 19.84 -5.85 1.08
C GLU A 109 18.92 -6.92 1.66
N THR A 110 18.05 -6.54 2.59
CA THR A 110 17.00 -7.41 3.12
C THR A 110 15.69 -6.63 3.16
N ILE A 111 14.64 -7.22 2.58
CA ILE A 111 13.30 -6.62 2.58
C ILE A 111 12.51 -7.25 3.72
N MET A 112 11.80 -6.41 4.47
CA MET A 112 10.90 -6.86 5.52
C MET A 112 9.54 -6.18 5.41
N ASN A 113 8.50 -6.90 5.80
CA ASN A 113 7.16 -6.33 5.87
C ASN A 113 7.07 -5.33 7.01
N CYS A 114 6.21 -4.32 6.83
CA CYS A 114 5.82 -3.41 7.89
C CYS A 114 5.12 -4.16 9.04
N PRO A 115 5.07 -3.59 10.26
CA PRO A 115 4.29 -4.14 11.36
C PRO A 115 2.84 -4.42 10.97
N GLY A 116 2.23 -5.47 11.52
CA GLY A 116 0.79 -5.75 11.32
C GLY A 116 -0.12 -4.92 12.22
N GLU A 117 -1.45 -5.09 12.08
CA GLU A 117 -2.46 -4.44 12.94
C GLU A 117 -2.20 -4.72 14.42
N SER A 118 -1.98 -5.99 14.78
CA SER A 118 -1.71 -6.39 16.17
C SER A 118 -0.43 -5.77 16.73
N ASP A 119 0.61 -5.64 15.90
CA ASP A 119 1.86 -4.98 16.32
C ASP A 119 1.62 -3.52 16.68
N VAL A 120 0.94 -2.77 15.80
CA VAL A 120 0.66 -1.35 16.03
C VAL A 120 -0.30 -1.15 17.19
N LYS A 121 -1.30 -2.03 17.34
CA LYS A 121 -2.20 -2.02 18.49
C LYS A 121 -1.42 -2.20 19.80
N ALA A 122 -0.47 -3.13 19.85
CA ALA A 122 0.39 -3.32 21.01
C ALA A 122 1.25 -2.07 21.29
N MET A 123 1.79 -1.41 20.25
CA MET A 123 2.50 -0.13 20.40
C MET A 123 1.59 0.96 20.99
N CYS A 124 0.35 1.08 20.52
CA CYS A 124 -0.63 2.05 21.05
C CYS A 124 -0.89 1.85 22.54
N VAL A 125 -1.16 0.60 22.93
CA VAL A 125 -1.35 0.21 24.34
C VAL A 125 -0.11 0.56 25.17
N TRP A 126 1.09 0.27 24.68
CA TRP A 126 2.33 0.58 25.40
C TRP A 126 2.60 2.08 25.54
N MET A 127 2.39 2.85 24.48
CA MET A 127 2.54 4.31 24.46
C MET A 127 1.60 4.99 25.46
N ARG A 128 0.38 4.46 25.60
CA ARG A 128 -0.67 4.99 26.48
C ARG A 128 -0.88 4.15 27.75
N ARG A 129 0.10 3.32 28.15
CA ARG A 129 -0.02 2.37 29.28
C ARG A 129 -0.39 2.99 30.63
N HIS A 130 -0.11 4.27 30.82
CA HIS A 130 -0.41 5.03 32.03
C HIS A 130 -1.81 5.69 32.00
N GLN A 131 -2.47 5.67 30.84
CA GLN A 131 -3.79 6.27 30.63
C GLN A 131 -4.91 5.25 30.87
N PRO A 132 -6.13 5.69 31.20
CA PRO A 132 -7.29 4.82 31.32
C PRO A 132 -7.57 4.02 30.04
N VAL A 133 -8.16 2.82 30.19
CA VAL A 133 -8.48 1.92 29.07
C VAL A 133 -9.31 2.61 27.98
N ARG A 134 -10.20 3.52 28.36
CA ARG A 134 -11.02 4.29 27.41
C ARG A 134 -10.18 5.15 26.47
N GLU A 135 -9.22 5.90 27.01
CA GLU A 135 -8.33 6.75 26.21
C GLU A 135 -7.40 5.93 25.31
N GLN A 136 -6.96 4.76 25.79
CA GLN A 136 -6.20 3.82 24.96
C GLN A 136 -7.02 3.34 23.77
N ALA A 137 -8.31 3.04 23.99
CA ALA A 137 -9.23 2.64 22.93
C ALA A 137 -9.50 3.77 21.94
N GLU A 138 -9.74 5.00 22.41
CA GLU A 138 -9.93 6.19 21.56
C GLU A 138 -8.69 6.47 20.71
N HIS A 139 -7.49 6.39 21.30
CA HIS A 139 -6.24 6.54 20.56
C HIS A 139 -6.05 5.43 19.50
N TRP A 140 -6.38 4.18 19.82
CA TRP A 140 -6.35 3.09 18.86
C TRP A 140 -7.30 3.31 17.69
N GLN A 141 -8.51 3.83 17.92
CA GLN A 141 -9.45 4.12 16.82
C GLN A 141 -8.86 5.14 15.83
N VAL A 142 -8.21 6.19 16.32
CA VAL A 142 -7.53 7.19 15.47
C VAL A 142 -6.40 6.55 14.66
N VAL A 143 -5.51 5.81 15.32
CA VAL A 143 -4.38 5.15 14.64
C VAL A 143 -4.84 4.10 13.64
N LYS A 144 -5.91 3.36 13.96
CA LYS A 144 -6.51 2.40 13.03
C LYS A 144 -7.04 3.10 11.79
N GLY A 145 -7.76 4.22 11.95
CA GLY A 145 -8.20 5.05 10.83
C GLY A 145 -7.03 5.53 9.96
N HIS A 146 -5.92 5.95 10.56
CA HIS A 146 -4.72 6.31 9.81
C HIS A 146 -4.14 5.12 9.04
N MET A 147 -4.12 3.93 9.63
CA MET A 147 -3.62 2.71 9.00
C MET A 147 -4.46 2.26 7.81
N ASP A 148 -5.78 2.47 7.88
CA ASP A 148 -6.67 2.13 6.77
C ASP A 148 -6.34 2.97 5.52
N GLU A 149 -5.85 4.20 5.70
CA GLU A 149 -5.47 5.11 4.60
C GLU A 149 -4.00 5.01 4.16
N VAL A 150 -3.04 4.92 5.09
CA VAL A 150 -1.60 4.97 4.76
C VAL A 150 -0.79 3.78 5.29
N ARG A 151 -1.47 2.70 5.73
CA ARG A 151 -0.88 1.47 6.30
C ARG A 151 -0.12 1.67 7.62
N PRO A 152 0.24 0.57 8.31
CA PRO A 152 1.02 0.61 9.56
C PRO A 152 2.46 1.06 9.36
N THR A 153 2.68 2.32 9.03
CA THR A 153 4.00 2.94 8.99
C THR A 153 4.16 3.83 10.24
N PRO A 154 4.86 3.34 11.29
CA PRO A 154 4.91 3.99 12.60
C PRO A 154 5.32 5.46 12.58
N ARG A 155 6.16 5.86 11.62
CA ARG A 155 6.67 7.24 11.51
C ARG A 155 5.58 8.28 11.26
N TYR A 156 4.44 7.89 10.67
CA TYR A 156 3.40 8.82 10.25
C TYR A 156 2.07 8.57 10.95
N ILE A 157 1.71 7.32 11.25
CA ILE A 157 0.38 7.00 11.81
C ILE A 157 0.17 7.48 13.25
N PHE A 158 1.23 7.78 13.99
CA PHE A 158 1.14 8.26 15.38
C PHE A 158 1.11 9.78 15.51
N ASP A 159 1.42 10.51 14.44
CA ASP A 159 1.48 11.97 14.42
C ASP A 159 0.49 12.50 13.38
N GLU A 160 -0.54 13.19 13.84
CA GLU A 160 -1.64 13.68 12.99
C GLU A 160 -1.14 14.59 11.87
N ARG A 161 -0.16 15.47 12.14
CA ARG A 161 0.38 16.38 11.13
C ARG A 161 1.15 15.62 10.05
N LYS A 162 1.99 14.66 10.46
CA LYS A 162 2.75 13.81 9.53
C LYS A 162 1.81 12.94 8.70
N TYR A 163 0.79 12.36 9.32
CA TYR A 163 -0.27 11.61 8.65
C TYR A 163 -0.98 12.47 7.59
N ASN A 164 -1.52 13.62 7.98
CA ASN A 164 -2.27 14.51 7.09
C ASN A 164 -1.40 14.98 5.91
N ASN A 165 -0.14 15.33 6.15
CA ASN A 165 0.81 15.70 5.10
C ASN A 165 1.05 14.55 4.12
N TRP A 166 1.16 13.31 4.60
CA TRP A 166 1.33 12.14 3.74
C TRP A 166 0.06 11.90 2.91
N VAL A 167 -1.11 11.82 3.53
CA VAL A 167 -2.40 11.64 2.85
C VAL A 167 -2.58 12.68 1.75
N GLN A 168 -2.39 13.96 2.07
CA GLN A 168 -2.49 15.05 1.10
C GLN A 168 -1.52 14.87 -0.07
N ARG A 169 -0.28 14.48 0.20
CA ARG A 169 0.74 14.24 -0.83
C ARG A 169 0.35 13.07 -1.75
N CYS A 170 -0.18 11.98 -1.20
CA CYS A 170 -0.67 10.84 -1.97
C CYS A 170 -1.80 11.24 -2.91
N HIS A 171 -2.86 11.86 -2.37
CA HIS A 171 -4.00 12.28 -3.19
C HIS A 171 -3.58 13.25 -4.27
N LYS A 172 -2.81 14.30 -3.92
CA LYS A 172 -2.32 15.27 -4.89
C LYS A 172 -1.51 14.61 -6.00
N THR A 173 -0.67 13.63 -5.67
CA THR A 173 0.14 12.91 -6.66
C THR A 173 -0.75 12.13 -7.63
N VAL A 174 -1.77 11.40 -7.14
CA VAL A 174 -2.68 10.65 -8.02
C VAL A 174 -3.57 11.59 -8.85
N ASP A 175 -4.07 12.67 -8.25
CA ASP A 175 -4.93 13.64 -8.92
C ASP A 175 -4.21 14.35 -10.06
N GLN A 176 -2.93 14.70 -9.85
CA GLN A 176 -2.07 15.38 -10.82
C GLN A 176 -1.28 14.41 -11.70
N ALA A 177 -1.46 13.09 -11.54
CA ALA A 177 -0.71 12.10 -12.29
C ALA A 177 -0.98 12.22 -13.80
N THR A 178 0.10 12.27 -14.56
CA THR A 178 0.09 12.11 -16.02
C THR A 178 0.19 10.63 -16.38
N PHE A 179 0.03 10.29 -17.67
CA PHE A 179 0.29 8.94 -18.15
C PHE A 179 1.69 8.45 -17.78
N SER A 180 2.72 9.30 -17.83
CA SER A 180 4.09 8.88 -17.49
C SER A 180 4.24 8.51 -16.02
N VAL A 181 3.57 9.22 -15.11
CA VAL A 181 3.53 8.87 -13.68
C VAL A 181 2.76 7.58 -13.48
N ILE A 182 1.59 7.44 -14.10
CA ILE A 182 0.78 6.22 -14.02
C ILE A 182 1.50 5.00 -14.61
N ALA A 183 2.25 5.16 -15.69
CA ALA A 183 3.00 4.08 -16.32
C ALA A 183 4.07 3.51 -15.38
N GLN A 184 4.54 4.25 -14.37
CA GLN A 184 5.44 3.72 -13.35
C GLN A 184 4.74 2.69 -12.45
N TYR A 185 3.41 2.72 -12.35
CA TYR A 185 2.61 1.73 -11.62
C TYR A 185 2.28 0.50 -12.44
N SER A 186 2.72 0.41 -13.70
CA SER A 186 2.46 -0.76 -14.54
C SER A 186 2.98 -2.04 -13.91
N GLY A 187 4.02 -2.00 -13.07
CA GLY A 187 4.56 -3.16 -12.34
C GLY A 187 3.86 -3.51 -11.01
N LEU A 188 2.73 -2.89 -10.66
CA LEU A 188 1.94 -3.29 -9.49
C LEU A 188 1.39 -4.71 -9.67
N GLY A 189 1.47 -5.53 -8.62
CA GLY A 189 1.08 -6.94 -8.63
C GLY A 189 2.05 -7.87 -9.35
N CYS A 190 3.04 -7.34 -10.08
CA CYS A 190 4.07 -8.14 -10.73
C CYS A 190 5.21 -8.45 -9.77
N GLY A 191 5.62 -9.73 -9.71
CA GLY A 191 6.78 -10.18 -8.93
C GLY A 191 8.14 -9.87 -9.57
N ALA A 192 8.17 -9.25 -10.76
CA ALA A 192 9.39 -8.91 -11.47
C ALA A 192 9.79 -7.45 -11.20
N SER A 193 11.00 -7.28 -10.65
CA SER A 193 11.79 -6.04 -10.51
C SER A 193 11.00 -4.74 -10.33
N TRP A 194 10.86 -4.31 -9.08
CA TRP A 194 10.56 -2.92 -8.74
C TRP A 194 11.58 -1.99 -9.42
N ASP A 195 11.13 -1.06 -10.26
CA ASP A 195 11.94 0.11 -10.62
C ASP A 195 11.99 1.09 -9.43
N ARG A 196 12.90 0.81 -8.49
CA ARG A 196 13.01 1.47 -7.17
C ARG A 196 13.35 2.96 -7.27
N MET A 197 13.60 3.46 -8.48
CA MET A 197 13.84 4.85 -8.81
C MET A 197 12.56 5.62 -9.20
N LYS A 198 11.48 4.93 -9.61
CA LYS A 198 10.34 5.56 -10.27
C LYS A 198 9.05 5.55 -9.45
N VAL A 199 8.72 4.44 -8.78
CA VAL A 199 7.47 4.39 -8.02
C VAL A 199 7.60 5.22 -6.74
N PRO A 200 6.72 6.20 -6.50
CA PRO A 200 6.81 6.97 -5.28
C PRO A 200 6.48 6.05 -4.10
N TYR A 201 7.41 5.91 -3.15
CA TYR A 201 7.23 5.11 -1.93
C TYR A 201 6.01 5.54 -1.11
N TRP A 202 5.45 6.72 -1.41
CA TRP A 202 4.20 7.19 -0.82
C TRP A 202 2.93 6.57 -1.42
N LEU A 203 2.97 5.91 -2.58
CA LEU A 203 1.81 5.30 -3.23
C LEU A 203 1.88 3.78 -3.38
N ALA A 204 3.07 3.20 -3.29
CA ALA A 204 3.25 1.75 -3.29
C ALA A 204 4.12 1.27 -2.11
N ARG A 205 3.96 -0.01 -1.77
CA ARG A 205 4.71 -0.75 -0.76
C ARG A 205 5.28 -2.04 -1.36
N VAL A 206 6.34 -2.55 -0.73
CA VAL A 206 6.81 -3.93 -0.99
C VAL A 206 6.08 -4.84 -0.02
N VAL A 207 5.54 -5.94 -0.51
CA VAL A 207 5.16 -7.07 0.31
C VAL A 207 6.08 -8.23 0.00
N ARG A 208 6.77 -8.70 1.04
CA ARG A 208 7.56 -9.94 1.02
C ARG A 208 6.63 -11.09 1.39
N GLU A 209 6.53 -12.07 0.52
CA GLU A 209 5.87 -13.36 0.77
C GLU A 209 6.91 -14.47 0.75
N ARG A 210 6.76 -15.42 1.68
CA ARG A 210 7.64 -16.58 1.76
C ARG A 210 6.84 -17.82 1.41
N GLY A 211 7.23 -18.51 0.35
CA GLY A 211 6.61 -19.76 -0.06
C GLY A 211 6.78 -20.83 1.01
N GLU A 212 5.69 -21.50 1.37
CA GLU A 212 5.64 -22.45 2.48
C GLU A 212 6.51 -23.69 2.25
N GLU A 213 6.65 -24.12 0.99
CA GLU A 213 7.17 -25.45 0.65
C GLU A 213 8.67 -25.48 0.32
N PHE A 214 9.18 -24.41 -0.31
CA PHE A 214 10.57 -24.35 -0.79
C PHE A 214 11.35 -23.13 -0.28
N GLY A 215 10.73 -22.30 0.57
CA GLY A 215 11.39 -21.12 1.14
C GLY A 215 11.73 -20.02 0.13
N TYR A 216 11.20 -20.09 -1.10
CA TYR A 216 11.31 -18.99 -2.07
C TYR A 216 10.70 -17.71 -1.52
N GLU A 217 11.35 -16.59 -1.79
CA GLU A 217 10.84 -15.27 -1.42
C GLU A 217 10.33 -14.56 -2.65
N PHE A 218 9.09 -14.10 -2.58
CA PHE A 218 8.45 -13.28 -3.60
C PHE A 218 8.28 -11.87 -3.06
N PHE A 219 8.48 -10.90 -3.93
CA PHE A 219 8.31 -9.48 -3.61
C PHE A 219 7.27 -8.88 -4.53
N PHE A 220 6.18 -8.39 -3.97
CA PHE A 220 5.09 -7.78 -4.72
C PHE A 220 5.04 -6.28 -4.47
N ASN A 221 4.84 -5.53 -5.54
CA ASN A 221 4.55 -4.11 -5.47
C ASN A 221 3.06 -3.93 -5.33
N LEU A 222 2.60 -3.41 -4.20
CA LEU A 222 1.19 -3.24 -3.94
C LEU A 222 0.91 -1.77 -3.61
N PRO A 223 -0.29 -1.24 -3.91
CA PRO A 223 -0.70 0.05 -3.41
C PRO A 223 -0.57 0.12 -1.88
N VAL A 224 -0.29 1.32 -1.36
CA VAL A 224 -0.22 1.54 0.09
C VAL A 224 -1.52 1.08 0.74
N SER A 225 -2.66 1.68 0.41
CA SER A 225 -3.98 1.26 0.92
C SER A 225 -4.92 0.82 -0.20
N ALA A 226 -6.01 0.15 0.18
CA ALA A 226 -7.11 -0.14 -0.75
C ALA A 226 -7.71 1.16 -1.32
N HIS A 227 -7.84 2.21 -0.48
CA HIS A 227 -8.36 3.51 -0.93
C HIS A 227 -7.47 4.17 -2.01
N LEU A 228 -6.17 4.31 -1.74
CA LEU A 228 -5.22 4.85 -2.73
C LEU A 228 -5.05 3.94 -3.94
N GLY A 229 -5.13 2.63 -3.75
CA GLY A 229 -5.14 1.65 -4.82
C GLY A 229 -6.33 1.82 -5.75
N ASN A 230 -7.52 2.03 -5.20
CA ASN A 230 -8.73 2.32 -5.98
C ASN A 230 -8.58 3.61 -6.78
N LYS A 231 -8.17 4.68 -6.09
CA LYS A 231 -7.96 5.98 -6.73
C LYS A 231 -6.95 5.88 -7.88
N THR A 232 -5.87 5.15 -7.68
CA THR A 232 -4.83 4.91 -8.69
C THR A 232 -5.37 4.10 -9.87
N LEU A 233 -6.12 3.01 -9.63
CA LEU A 233 -6.73 2.21 -10.70
C LEU A 233 -7.73 3.00 -11.54
N PHE A 234 -8.56 3.84 -10.93
CA PHE A 234 -9.46 4.74 -11.66
C PHE A 234 -8.69 5.74 -12.54
N LYS A 235 -7.63 6.34 -11.98
CA LYS A 235 -6.77 7.24 -12.74
C LYS A 235 -6.10 6.51 -13.92
N SER A 236 -5.64 5.28 -13.69
CA SER A 236 -5.07 4.40 -14.72
C SER A 236 -6.07 4.06 -15.82
N ALA A 237 -7.30 3.74 -15.47
CA ALA A 237 -8.38 3.46 -16.41
C ALA A 237 -8.63 4.62 -17.39
N LYS A 238 -8.54 5.86 -16.91
CA LYS A 238 -8.70 7.06 -17.75
C LYS A 238 -7.51 7.34 -18.67
N LEU A 239 -6.28 7.06 -18.20
CA LEU A 239 -5.06 7.53 -18.86
C LEU A 239 -4.37 6.45 -19.72
N MET A 240 -4.53 5.17 -19.37
CA MET A 240 -3.83 4.09 -20.05
C MET A 240 -4.58 3.62 -21.29
N GLN A 241 -3.84 3.19 -22.30
CA GLN A 241 -4.44 2.45 -23.41
C GLN A 241 -5.02 1.12 -22.90
N GLN A 242 -6.12 0.69 -23.51
CA GLN A 242 -6.89 -0.47 -23.05
C GLN A 242 -6.04 -1.72 -22.82
N HIS A 243 -5.12 -2.04 -23.73
CA HIS A 243 -4.31 -3.25 -23.63
C HIS A 243 -3.34 -3.20 -22.45
N TYR A 244 -2.71 -2.05 -22.17
CA TYR A 244 -1.84 -1.88 -20.99
C TYR A 244 -2.65 -1.93 -19.70
N PHE A 245 -3.84 -1.34 -19.68
CA PHE A 245 -4.72 -1.42 -18.51
C PHE A 245 -5.15 -2.86 -18.22
N ASN A 246 -5.53 -3.62 -19.24
CA ASN A 246 -5.89 -5.04 -19.09
C ASN A 246 -4.72 -5.89 -18.53
N LEU A 247 -3.48 -5.58 -18.91
CA LEU A 247 -2.28 -6.22 -18.34
C LEU A 247 -2.11 -5.90 -16.85
N LEU A 248 -2.23 -4.62 -16.47
CA LEU A 248 -2.19 -4.18 -15.07
C LEU A 248 -3.23 -4.91 -14.22
N ILE A 249 -4.48 -4.97 -14.70
CA ILE A 249 -5.56 -5.68 -14.01
C ILE A 249 -5.26 -7.17 -13.87
N SER A 250 -4.67 -7.79 -14.89
CA SER A 250 -4.33 -9.21 -14.84
C SER A 250 -3.28 -9.52 -13.77
N TRP A 251 -2.31 -8.62 -13.55
CA TRP A 251 -1.32 -8.76 -12.47
C TRP A 251 -1.90 -8.47 -11.08
N LEU A 252 -2.92 -7.62 -11.01
CA LEU A 252 -3.57 -7.26 -9.75
C LEU A 252 -4.78 -8.13 -9.41
N THR A 253 -5.21 -9.07 -10.25
CA THR A 253 -6.50 -9.76 -10.09
C THR A 253 -6.64 -10.43 -8.73
N ASP A 254 -5.66 -11.23 -8.31
CA ASP A 254 -5.71 -11.91 -7.01
C ASP A 254 -5.68 -10.93 -5.84
N TYR A 255 -4.94 -9.83 -5.99
CA TYR A 255 -4.83 -8.79 -4.98
C TYR A 255 -6.10 -7.94 -4.86
N ILE A 256 -6.71 -7.57 -5.98
CA ILE A 256 -7.99 -6.85 -6.06
C ILE A 256 -9.07 -7.61 -5.28
N ILE A 257 -9.05 -8.95 -5.39
CA ILE A 257 -9.98 -9.84 -4.68
C ILE A 257 -9.64 -9.89 -3.19
N SER A 258 -8.37 -10.12 -2.85
CA SER A 258 -7.92 -10.29 -1.46
C SER A 258 -8.12 -9.02 -0.62
N GLU A 259 -7.73 -7.86 -1.17
CA GLU A 259 -7.73 -6.59 -0.45
C GLU A 259 -8.99 -5.77 -0.69
N ASN A 260 -9.97 -6.38 -1.34
CA ASN A 260 -11.31 -5.86 -1.58
C ASN A 260 -11.27 -4.39 -1.99
N PHE A 261 -10.75 -4.14 -3.19
CA PHE A 261 -10.56 -2.83 -3.81
C PHE A 261 -11.89 -2.11 -4.15
N GLY A 262 -12.89 -2.24 -3.28
CA GLY A 262 -14.22 -1.63 -3.37
C GLY A 262 -14.75 -1.62 -4.80
N ARG A 263 -14.87 -0.41 -5.35
CA ARG A 263 -15.41 -0.17 -6.68
C ARG A 263 -14.48 -0.60 -7.82
N CYS A 264 -13.17 -0.66 -7.60
CA CYS A 264 -12.23 -1.09 -8.63
C CYS A 264 -12.21 -2.61 -8.85
N THR A 265 -12.81 -3.40 -7.94
CA THR A 265 -13.00 -4.85 -8.14
C THR A 265 -13.78 -5.16 -9.41
N VAL A 266 -14.57 -4.20 -9.91
CA VAL A 266 -15.26 -4.31 -11.21
C VAL A 266 -14.30 -4.49 -12.39
N PHE A 267 -13.08 -3.94 -12.31
CA PHE A 267 -12.12 -4.07 -13.40
C PHE A 267 -11.63 -5.51 -13.56
N ALA A 268 -11.71 -6.35 -12.53
CA ALA A 268 -11.41 -7.78 -12.65
C ALA A 268 -12.29 -8.49 -13.70
N PHE A 269 -13.46 -7.95 -14.04
CA PHE A 269 -14.32 -8.45 -15.12
C PHE A 269 -13.70 -8.28 -16.52
N LEU A 270 -12.63 -7.49 -16.66
CA LEU A 270 -11.83 -7.43 -17.89
C LEU A 270 -10.97 -8.70 -18.09
N ASN A 271 -10.78 -9.51 -17.03
CA ASN A 271 -10.04 -10.75 -17.09
C ASN A 271 -11.00 -11.93 -17.34
N GLY A 272 -10.88 -12.56 -18.52
CA GLY A 272 -11.75 -13.69 -18.88
C GLY A 272 -11.62 -14.91 -17.97
N SER A 273 -10.45 -15.15 -17.36
CA SER A 273 -10.28 -16.24 -16.38
C SER A 273 -11.01 -15.95 -15.08
N PHE A 274 -10.96 -14.70 -14.60
CA PHE A 274 -11.78 -14.26 -13.47
C PHE A 274 -13.27 -14.44 -13.77
N VAL A 275 -13.76 -13.93 -14.90
CA VAL A 275 -15.17 -14.07 -15.30
C VAL A 275 -15.60 -15.53 -15.34
N ARG A 276 -14.80 -16.43 -15.93
CA ARG A 276 -15.07 -17.89 -15.94
C ARG A 276 -15.07 -18.51 -14.54
N ALA A 277 -14.17 -18.08 -13.66
CA ALA A 277 -14.10 -18.58 -12.30
C ALA A 277 -15.33 -18.16 -11.47
N ILE A 278 -15.87 -16.97 -11.73
CA ILE A 278 -17.04 -16.45 -11.03
C ILE A 278 -18.36 -16.82 -11.70
N GLU A 279 -18.47 -17.08 -13.01
CA GLU A 279 -19.76 -17.24 -13.70
C GLU A 279 -20.68 -18.30 -13.05
N ARG A 280 -20.09 -19.31 -12.40
CA ARG A 280 -20.79 -20.42 -11.74
C ARG A 280 -21.12 -20.18 -10.27
N ARG A 281 -20.64 -19.08 -9.68
CA ARG A 281 -20.80 -18.74 -8.25
C ARG A 281 -22.05 -17.91 -7.91
N PRO A 282 -22.50 -16.95 -8.75
CA PRO A 282 -23.71 -16.18 -8.50
C PRO A 282 -24.93 -17.07 -8.30
N ARG A 283 -25.66 -16.83 -7.21
CA ARG A 283 -26.98 -17.39 -6.98
C ARG A 283 -28.03 -16.36 -7.37
N GLU A 284 -29.02 -16.79 -8.14
CA GLU A 284 -30.18 -15.95 -8.43
C GLU A 284 -30.92 -15.65 -7.11
N LEU A 285 -31.14 -14.37 -6.84
CA LEU A 285 -32.07 -13.95 -5.79
C LEU A 285 -33.48 -14.26 -6.28
N ARG A 286 -34.04 -15.38 -5.83
CA ARG A 286 -35.38 -15.81 -6.22
C ARG A 286 -36.44 -15.03 -5.45
N PRO A 287 -37.41 -14.41 -6.15
CA PRO A 287 -38.58 -13.80 -5.49
C PRO A 287 -39.47 -14.84 -4.79
N SER A 288 -39.44 -16.11 -5.23
CA SER A 288 -40.20 -17.21 -4.66
C SER A 288 -39.46 -18.54 -4.84
N PRO A 289 -39.49 -19.46 -3.85
CA PRO A 289 -38.86 -20.79 -3.94
C PRO A 289 -39.38 -21.65 -5.10
N GLN A 290 -40.64 -21.43 -5.52
CA GLN A 290 -41.31 -22.21 -6.56
C GLN A 290 -40.86 -21.85 -7.98
N ARG A 291 -40.16 -20.73 -8.17
CA ARG A 291 -39.69 -20.31 -9.50
C ARG A 291 -38.45 -21.12 -9.89
N ARG A 292 -38.46 -21.66 -11.11
CA ARG A 292 -37.30 -22.34 -11.70
C ARG A 292 -36.11 -21.38 -11.76
N SER A 293 -34.94 -21.81 -11.29
CA SER A 293 -33.73 -20.98 -11.36
C SER A 293 -33.40 -20.62 -12.80
N ARG A 294 -33.12 -19.36 -13.05
CA ARG A 294 -32.49 -18.89 -14.28
C ARG A 294 -30.97 -18.90 -14.12
N ARG A 295 -30.26 -19.17 -15.20
CA ARG A 295 -28.82 -18.94 -15.25
C ARG A 295 -28.56 -17.44 -15.20
N CYS A 296 -27.54 -17.01 -14.47
CA CYS A 296 -27.17 -15.60 -14.41
C CYS A 296 -26.72 -15.11 -15.81
N ALA A 297 -26.91 -13.82 -16.09
CA ALA A 297 -26.52 -13.24 -17.38
C ALA A 297 -25.03 -13.50 -17.70
N LEU A 298 -24.16 -13.46 -16.69
CA LEU A 298 -22.74 -13.80 -16.84
C LEU A 298 -22.52 -15.23 -17.35
N ALA A 299 -23.26 -16.23 -16.86
CA ALA A 299 -23.13 -17.62 -17.31
C ALA A 299 -23.77 -17.89 -18.69
N VAL A 300 -24.70 -17.03 -19.12
CA VAL A 300 -25.35 -17.14 -20.44
C VAL A 300 -24.51 -16.46 -21.52
N TYR A 301 -23.80 -15.38 -21.16
CA TYR A 301 -23.12 -14.50 -22.11
C TYR A 301 -21.60 -14.38 -21.86
N SER A 302 -20.98 -15.31 -21.12
CA SER A 302 -19.55 -15.24 -20.76
C SER A 302 -18.57 -15.27 -21.93
N GLN A 303 -19.01 -15.75 -23.11
CA GLN A 303 -18.24 -15.73 -24.36
C GLN A 303 -18.09 -14.30 -24.93
N GLU A 304 -18.96 -13.36 -24.55
CA GLU A 304 -18.95 -11.94 -24.95
C GLU A 304 -18.41 -11.04 -23.82
N GLY A 305 -17.44 -11.53 -23.04
CA GLY A 305 -16.89 -10.79 -21.91
C GLY A 305 -16.31 -9.42 -22.31
N SER A 306 -16.44 -8.44 -21.41
CA SER A 306 -15.90 -7.10 -21.66
C SER A 306 -14.39 -7.10 -21.70
N THR A 307 -13.81 -6.78 -22.86
CA THR A 307 -12.35 -6.54 -23.00
C THR A 307 -12.00 -5.06 -22.97
N ARG A 308 -13.04 -4.20 -22.99
CA ARG A 308 -12.96 -2.75 -23.01
C ARG A 308 -13.70 -2.15 -21.83
N HIS A 309 -13.24 -0.99 -21.39
CA HIS A 309 -13.90 -0.21 -20.34
C HIS A 309 -14.05 1.25 -20.75
N HIS A 310 -14.96 1.94 -20.08
CA HIS A 310 -15.13 3.37 -20.22
C HIS A 310 -15.47 3.99 -18.86
N VAL A 311 -14.69 4.99 -18.43
CA VAL A 311 -14.93 5.70 -17.17
C VAL A 311 -15.82 6.90 -17.44
N LEU A 312 -17.03 6.86 -16.90
CA LEU A 312 -18.04 7.89 -17.04
C LEU A 312 -17.76 9.06 -16.08
N PRO A 313 -17.86 10.32 -16.53
CA PRO A 313 -17.84 11.48 -15.65
C PRO A 313 -19.10 11.53 -14.74
N PRO A 314 -19.10 12.40 -13.71
CA PRO A 314 -20.27 12.62 -12.85
C PRO A 314 -21.52 13.04 -13.63
N LEU A 315 -22.71 12.67 -13.12
CA LEU A 315 -23.99 12.96 -13.79
C LEU A 315 -24.18 14.45 -14.12
N GLU A 316 -23.69 15.32 -13.23
CA GLU A 316 -23.74 16.78 -13.37
C GLU A 316 -23.04 17.30 -14.63
N HIS A 317 -22.17 16.49 -15.24
CA HIS A 317 -21.44 16.83 -16.46
C HIS A 317 -22.09 16.27 -17.73
N PHE A 318 -23.21 15.54 -17.63
CA PHE A 318 -23.95 15.09 -18.80
C PHE A 318 -25.07 16.07 -19.14
N SER A 319 -24.90 16.80 -20.23
CA SER A 319 -25.97 17.56 -20.90
C SER A 319 -26.64 16.78 -22.04
N GLU A 320 -26.00 15.70 -22.53
CA GLU A 320 -26.40 14.95 -23.72
C GLU A 320 -26.46 13.44 -23.49
N ARG A 321 -27.17 12.73 -24.38
CA ARG A 321 -27.26 11.25 -24.35
C ARG A 321 -25.92 10.62 -24.70
N ILE A 322 -25.53 9.60 -23.95
CA ILE A 322 -24.29 8.85 -24.16
C ILE A 322 -24.58 7.69 -25.11
N ASP A 323 -23.80 7.57 -26.18
CA ASP A 323 -23.85 6.39 -27.03
C ASP A 323 -23.16 5.21 -26.33
N VAL A 324 -23.84 4.06 -26.28
CA VAL A 324 -23.40 2.89 -25.49
C VAL A 324 -23.19 1.67 -26.37
N GLU A 325 -22.00 1.10 -26.27
CA GLU A 325 -21.55 -0.08 -26.99
C GLU A 325 -21.83 -1.36 -26.19
N CYS A 326 -22.19 -2.43 -26.88
CA CYS A 326 -22.27 -3.76 -26.26
C CYS A 326 -20.86 -4.28 -25.96
N GLY A 327 -20.69 -4.97 -24.84
CA GLY A 327 -19.40 -5.53 -24.42
C GLY A 327 -18.43 -4.51 -23.83
N VAL A 328 -18.81 -3.24 -23.65
CA VAL A 328 -18.00 -2.25 -22.92
C VAL A 328 -18.43 -2.18 -21.46
N LEU A 329 -17.44 -2.23 -20.56
CA LEU A 329 -17.63 -2.09 -19.12
C LEU A 329 -17.67 -0.61 -18.72
N TYR A 330 -18.85 -0.08 -18.41
CA TYR A 330 -19.04 1.31 -18.01
C TYR A 330 -18.92 1.45 -16.50
N VAL A 331 -17.85 2.12 -16.07
CA VAL A 331 -17.53 2.36 -14.65
C VAL A 331 -17.69 3.84 -14.36
N THR A 332 -18.22 4.19 -13.21
CA THR A 332 -18.38 5.57 -12.74
C THR A 332 -17.41 5.87 -11.61
N GLU A 333 -17.03 7.14 -11.43
CA GLU A 333 -16.29 7.62 -10.26
C GLU A 333 -17.19 8.09 -9.12
N VAL A 334 -18.49 8.34 -9.37
CA VAL A 334 -19.41 8.89 -8.36
C VAL A 334 -20.03 7.76 -7.54
N GLU A 335 -20.02 7.87 -6.22
CA GLU A 335 -20.68 6.89 -5.35
C GLU A 335 -22.20 6.84 -5.61
N ASN A 336 -22.78 5.65 -5.55
CA ASN A 336 -24.22 5.40 -5.74
C ASN A 336 -24.81 5.79 -7.12
N PHE A 337 -23.96 5.99 -8.13
CA PHE A 337 -24.39 6.21 -9.52
C PHE A 337 -25.16 5.00 -10.08
N PRO A 338 -26.30 5.23 -10.74
CA PRO A 338 -27.57 4.81 -10.16
C PRO A 338 -27.55 3.35 -9.66
N LEU A 339 -27.34 3.16 -8.36
CA LEU A 339 -27.47 1.87 -7.63
C LEU A 339 -26.52 0.72 -8.03
N VAL A 340 -25.63 0.90 -9.01
CA VAL A 340 -24.69 -0.12 -9.50
C VAL A 340 -23.27 0.43 -9.52
N ASP A 341 -22.28 -0.39 -9.18
CA ASP A 341 -20.88 0.03 -9.23
C ASP A 341 -20.36 0.08 -10.68
N VAL A 342 -20.95 -0.74 -11.56
CA VAL A 342 -20.59 -0.87 -12.97
C VAL A 342 -21.76 -1.46 -13.76
N PHE A 343 -21.81 -1.20 -15.06
CA PHE A 343 -22.75 -1.89 -15.95
C PHE A 343 -22.15 -2.14 -17.34
N PHE A 344 -22.75 -3.07 -18.08
CA PHE A 344 -22.44 -3.31 -19.49
C PHE A 344 -23.69 -3.80 -20.23
N PHE A 345 -23.69 -3.67 -21.56
CA PHE A 345 -24.77 -4.16 -22.41
C PHE A 345 -24.37 -5.45 -23.13
N VAL A 346 -25.33 -6.37 -23.24
CA VAL A 346 -25.19 -7.63 -23.97
C VAL A 346 -26.04 -7.59 -25.23
N LYS A 347 -25.51 -8.15 -26.32
CA LYS A 347 -26.22 -8.24 -27.60
C LYS A 347 -27.37 -9.24 -27.51
N SER A 348 -28.56 -8.73 -27.27
CA SER A 348 -29.82 -9.48 -27.14
C SER A 348 -30.96 -8.68 -27.79
N ASN A 349 -32.10 -9.32 -28.01
CA ASN A 349 -33.29 -8.66 -28.54
C ASN A 349 -34.47 -8.81 -27.55
N PRO A 350 -34.84 -7.77 -26.79
CA PRO A 350 -34.21 -6.43 -26.72
C PRO A 350 -32.82 -6.47 -26.04
N LYS A 351 -32.00 -5.42 -26.24
CA LYS A 351 -30.68 -5.29 -25.58
C LYS A 351 -30.85 -5.38 -24.06
N THR A 352 -29.99 -6.16 -23.42
CA THR A 352 -30.03 -6.40 -21.98
C THR A 352 -28.92 -5.61 -21.30
N LEU A 353 -29.29 -4.81 -20.31
CA LEU A 353 -28.37 -4.16 -19.38
C LEU A 353 -28.02 -5.14 -18.25
N VAL A 354 -26.73 -5.28 -17.95
CA VAL A 354 -26.24 -6.02 -16.80
C VAL A 354 -25.55 -5.04 -15.86
N GLY A 355 -26.13 -4.84 -14.68
CA GLY A 355 -25.53 -4.05 -13.60
C GLY A 355 -24.86 -4.95 -12.58
N LEU A 356 -23.65 -4.59 -12.13
CA LEU A 356 -22.95 -5.28 -11.05
C LEU A 356 -22.81 -4.34 -9.86
N ARG A 357 -22.89 -4.93 -8.67
CA ARG A 357 -22.74 -4.25 -7.40
C ARG A 357 -21.80 -5.05 -6.53
N MET A 358 -20.66 -4.45 -6.22
CA MET A 358 -19.56 -4.97 -5.42
C MET A 358 -19.59 -4.39 -4.00
N THR A 359 -20.11 -3.16 -3.85
CA THR A 359 -20.25 -2.51 -2.53
C THR A 359 -21.56 -2.92 -1.86
N THR A 360 -21.45 -3.46 -0.65
CA THR A 360 -22.59 -3.61 0.27
C THR A 360 -22.91 -2.21 0.76
N ALA A 361 -24.00 -1.58 0.30
CA ALA A 361 -24.39 -0.33 0.95
C ALA A 361 -24.81 -0.65 2.39
N GLY A 362 -24.42 0.21 3.34
CA GLY A 362 -25.20 0.36 4.56
C GLY A 362 -26.66 0.59 4.15
N GLY A 363 -27.58 -0.15 4.75
CA GLY A 363 -28.94 -0.31 4.26
C GLY A 363 -29.56 1.00 3.75
N HIS A 364 -30.06 0.98 2.51
CA HIS A 364 -30.82 2.09 1.97
C HIS A 364 -32.29 1.72 1.80
N HIS A 365 -33.15 2.58 2.35
CA HIS A 365 -34.56 2.63 2.08
C HIS A 365 -34.77 2.99 0.59
N THR A 366 -34.99 1.98 -0.24
CA THR A 366 -35.56 2.20 -1.57
C THR A 366 -37.00 2.66 -1.42
N THR A 367 -37.26 3.97 -1.52
CA THR A 367 -38.61 4.47 -1.81
C THR A 367 -38.83 4.29 -3.31
N ALA A 368 -39.81 3.49 -3.69
CA ALA A 368 -40.15 3.27 -5.10
C ALA A 368 -40.59 4.60 -5.74
N GLY A 369 -39.74 5.16 -6.60
CA GLY A 369 -40.10 6.28 -7.46
C GLY A 369 -40.84 5.77 -8.68
N THR A 370 -42.10 6.16 -8.86
CA THR A 370 -42.81 5.98 -10.12
C THR A 370 -42.25 6.95 -11.16
N VAL A 371 -41.32 6.47 -11.97
CA VAL A 371 -40.95 7.13 -13.22
C VAL A 371 -42.02 6.76 -14.25
N ARG A 372 -42.74 7.77 -14.77
CA ARG A 372 -43.66 7.66 -15.91
C ARG A 372 -42.92 7.84 -17.22
#